data_AF-A0A6A6DGQ6-F1
#
_entry.id   AF-A0A6A6DGQ6-F1
#
_cell.length_a   1.000
_cell.length_b   1.000
_cell.length_c   1.000
_cell.angle_alpha   90.00
_cell.angle_beta   90.00
_cell.angle_gamma   90.00
#
_symmetry.space_group_name_H-M   'P 1'
#
loop_
_entity.id
_entity.type
_entity.pdbx_description
1 polymer ?
#
loop_
_entity_poly.entity_id
_entity_poly.type
_entity_poly.pdbx_seq_one_letter_code
_entity_poly.pdbx_strand_id
1 'polypeptide(L)' 'WLWHFNKHTKHRTVGVHRLLIIDSYESHDSLEFQQLYKKKQIITIYMPSHSSHLLQPLNIGCFSPLKDAYRR' A
#
# COMPACT_ATOMS: atom_id res chain seq x y z
N TRP A 1 -1.03 -3.15 9.31
CA TRP A 1 -1.56 -2.33 8.20
C TRP A 1 -2.62 -3.07 7.35
N LEU A 2 -2.45 -4.36 7.01
CA LEU A 2 -3.41 -5.10 6.16
C LEU A 2 -4.82 -5.19 6.75
N TRP A 3 -4.91 -5.44 8.06
CA TRP A 3 -6.18 -5.39 8.79
C TRP A 3 -6.87 -4.03 8.69
N HIS A 4 -6.10 -2.95 8.82
CA HIS A 4 -6.59 -1.59 8.70
C HIS A 4 -7.07 -1.30 7.27
N PHE A 5 -6.26 -1.61 6.25
CA PHE A 5 -6.65 -1.49 4.85
C PHE A 5 -7.95 -2.25 4.58
N ASN A 6 -8.01 -3.52 4.97
CA ASN A 6 -9.19 -4.34 4.73
C ASN A 6 -10.44 -3.78 5.44
N LYS A 7 -10.32 -3.33 6.69
CA LYS A 7 -11.44 -2.74 7.46
C LYS A 7 -12.04 -1.53 6.73
N HIS A 8 -11.18 -0.65 6.19
CA HIS A 8 -11.61 0.63 5.61
C HIS A 8 -11.92 0.57 4.11
N THR A 9 -11.44 -0.43 3.38
CA THR A 9 -11.69 -0.53 1.93
C THR A 9 -12.70 -1.62 1.55
N LYS A 10 -13.04 -2.55 2.45
CA LYS A 10 -13.96 -3.66 2.12
C LYS A 10 -15.32 -3.17 1.61
N HIS A 11 -15.88 -2.14 2.23
CA HIS A 11 -17.17 -1.56 1.83
C HIS A 11 -17.10 -0.74 0.53
N ARG A 12 -15.90 -0.43 0.04
CA ARG A 12 -15.65 0.32 -1.19
C ARG A 12 -15.21 -0.58 -2.35
N THR A 13 -15.38 -1.89 -2.20
CA THR A 13 -14.96 -2.85 -3.23
C THR A 13 -15.87 -2.70 -4.45
N VAL A 14 -15.26 -2.50 -5.62
CA VAL A 14 -15.93 -2.58 -6.91
C VAL A 14 -15.43 -3.85 -7.60
N GLY A 15 -16.35 -4.76 -7.93
CA GLY A 15 -16.00 -6.08 -8.44
C GLY A 15 -15.52 -7.05 -7.35
N VAL A 16 -14.58 -7.93 -7.68
CA VAL A 16 -14.15 -9.03 -6.80
C VAL A 16 -12.86 -8.73 -6.05
N HIS A 17 -11.93 -8.02 -6.69
CA HIS A 17 -10.56 -7.83 -6.18
C HIS A 17 -10.30 -6.38 -5.75
N ARG A 18 -9.42 -6.23 -4.76
CA ARG A 18 -8.85 -4.93 -4.38
C ARG A 18 -7.34 -4.94 -4.58
N LEU A 19 -6.81 -3.90 -5.18
CA LEU A 19 -5.39 -3.72 -5.35
C LEU A 19 -4.81 -2.98 -4.15
N LEU A 20 -3.68 -3.46 -3.65
CA LEU A 20 -2.85 -2.77 -2.68
C LEU A 20 -1.43 -2.64 -3.20
N ILE A 21 -0.91 -1.42 -3.16
CA ILE A 21 0.46 -1.09 -3.56
C ILE A 21 1.25 -0.78 -2.29
N ILE A 22 2.38 -1.46 -2.11
CA ILE A 22 3.21 -1.40 -0.90
C ILE A 22 4.63 -0.99 -1.31
N ASP A 23 5.33 -0.21 -0.50
CA ASP A 23 6.77 -0.07 -0.65
C ASP A 23 7.50 -1.37 -0.31
N SER A 24 8.70 -1.53 -0.85
CA SER A 24 9.55 -2.72 -0.69
C SER A 24 10.10 -2.85 0.73
N TYR A 25 9.26 -2.83 1.77
CA TYR A 25 9.70 -3.08 3.13
C TYR A 25 9.61 -4.59 3.42
N GLU A 26 10.74 -5.19 3.77
CA GLU A 26 10.97 -6.64 3.98
C GLU A 26 10.28 -7.21 5.23
N SER A 27 9.00 -6.88 5.46
CA SER A 27 8.21 -7.40 6.58
C SER A 27 6.94 -8.12 6.12
N HIS A 28 6.84 -8.44 4.83
CA HIS A 28 5.61 -8.95 4.22
C HIS A 28 5.67 -10.43 3.82
N ASP A 29 6.78 -11.11 4.11
CA ASP A 29 7.04 -12.47 3.65
C ASP A 29 6.68 -13.56 4.67
N SER A 30 5.65 -13.33 5.49
CA SER A 30 5.09 -14.39 6.33
C SER A 30 3.99 -15.14 5.57
N LEU A 31 3.99 -16.47 5.69
CA LEU A 31 2.97 -17.34 5.10
C LEU A 31 1.55 -16.94 5.51
N GLU A 32 1.39 -16.47 6.76
CA GLU A 32 0.12 -16.00 7.29
C GLU A 32 -0.41 -14.78 6.51
N PHE A 33 0.47 -13.85 6.13
CA PHE A 33 0.10 -12.71 5.30
C PHE A 33 -0.38 -13.16 3.91
N GLN A 34 0.34 -14.09 3.27
CA GLN A 34 -0.04 -14.63 1.95
C GLN A 34 -1.42 -15.29 1.95
N GLN A 35 -1.74 -16.07 2.99
CA GLN A 35 -3.06 -16.69 3.15
C GLN A 35 -4.16 -15.63 3.38
N LEU A 36 -3.85 -14.58 4.14
CA LEU A 36 -4.80 -13.52 4.42
C LEU A 36 -5.17 -12.72 3.16
N TYR A 37 -4.20 -12.44 2.27
CA TYR A 37 -4.46 -11.76 0.99
C TYR A 37 -5.37 -12.59 0.09
N LYS A 38 -5.08 -13.89 -0.07
CA LYS A 38 -5.93 -14.81 -0.86
C LYS A 38 -7.35 -14.87 -0.32
N LYS A 39 -7.53 -15.03 1.01
CA LYS A 39 -8.85 -15.07 1.64
C LYS A 39 -9.64 -13.77 1.47
N LYS A 40 -8.97 -12.63 1.40
CA LYS A 40 -9.61 -11.30 1.32
C LYS A 40 -9.72 -10.75 -0.11
N GLN A 41 -9.30 -11.51 -1.12
CA GLN A 41 -9.27 -11.13 -2.54
C GLN A 41 -8.49 -9.82 -2.75
N ILE A 42 -7.36 -9.67 -2.04
CA ILE A 42 -6.48 -8.51 -2.14
C ILE A 42 -5.27 -8.91 -2.99
N ILE A 43 -5.03 -8.18 -4.07
CA ILE A 43 -3.84 -8.31 -4.90
C ILE A 43 -2.79 -7.33 -4.36
N THR A 44 -1.57 -7.78 -4.11
CA THR A 44 -0.46 -6.94 -3.63
C THR A 44 0.56 -6.72 -4.72
N ILE A 45 0.92 -5.46 -4.96
CA ILE A 45 2.06 -5.08 -5.80
C ILE A 45 3.11 -4.42 -4.90
N TYR A 46 4.34 -4.91 -4.99
CA TYR A 46 5.49 -4.32 -4.31
C TYR A 46 6.21 -3.38 -5.27
N MET A 47 6.49 -2.16 -4.81
CA MET A 47 7.36 -1.26 -5.56
C MET A 47 8.79 -1.81 -5.57
N PRO A 48 9.58 -1.57 -6.63
CA PRO A 48 10.99 -1.92 -6.62
C PRO A 48 11.74 -1.15 -5.53
N SER A 49 12.79 -1.76 -4.98
CA SER A 49 13.68 -1.09 -4.03
C SER A 49 14.23 0.22 -4.63
N HIS A 50 14.43 1.22 -3.77
CA HIS A 50 14.88 2.57 -4.14
C HIS A 50 13.99 3.37 -5.10
N SER A 51 12.84 2.84 -5.54
CA SER A 51 11.93 3.59 -6.43
C SER A 51 10.90 4.44 -5.68
N SER A 52 10.94 4.44 -4.34
CA SER A 52 9.96 5.13 -3.50
C SER A 52 9.86 6.64 -3.78
N HIS A 53 10.97 7.30 -4.08
CA HIS A 53 11.01 8.73 -4.37
C HIS A 53 10.44 9.10 -5.75
N LEU A 54 10.34 8.13 -6.68
CA LEU A 54 9.85 8.33 -8.05
C LEU A 54 8.45 7.76 -8.28
N LEU A 55 8.08 6.70 -7.56
CA LEU A 55 6.87 5.95 -7.83
C LEU A 55 5.85 5.99 -6.69
N GLN A 56 6.22 6.37 -5.45
CA GLN A 56 5.23 6.41 -4.38
C GLN A 56 4.25 7.57 -4.59
N PRO A 57 2.94 7.28 -4.77
CA PRO A 57 1.93 8.31 -4.92
C PRO A 57 1.85 9.22 -3.69
N LEU A 58 2.20 8.71 -2.51
CA LEU A 58 2.30 9.54 -1.31
C LEU A 58 3.47 10.54 -1.38
N ASN A 59 4.63 10.15 -1.89
CA ASN A 59 5.80 11.04 -1.95
C ASN A 59 5.61 12.17 -2.97
N ILE A 60 5.01 11.89 -4.12
CA ILE A 60 4.75 12.88 -5.17
C ILE A 60 3.47 13.68 -4.88
N GLY A 61 2.45 13.00 -4.34
CA GLY A 61 1.18 13.60 -3.97
C GLY A 61 1.24 14.23 -2.58
N CYS A 62 0.58 13.60 -1.60
CA CYS A 62 0.28 14.20 -0.31
C CYS A 62 1.50 14.73 0.48
N PHE A 63 2.66 14.07 0.37
CA PHE A 63 3.86 14.48 1.11
C PHE A 63 4.64 15.60 0.43
N SER A 64 4.45 15.86 -0.87
CA SER A 64 5.19 16.95 -1.52
C SER A 64 4.79 18.32 -0.95
N PRO A 65 3.48 18.70 -0.90
CA PRO A 65 3.06 19.95 -0.27
C PRO A 65 3.41 20.03 1.22
N LEU A 66 3.38 18.89 1.92
CA LEU A 66 3.75 18.82 3.33
C LEU A 66 5.24 19.14 3.52
N LYS A 67 6.12 18.55 2.70
CA LYS A 67 7.56 18.86 2.74
C LYS A 67 7.81 20.33 2.45
N ASP A 68 7.12 20.91 1.48
CA ASP A 68 7.28 22.33 1.13
C ASP A 68 6.83 23.26 2.26
N ALA A 69 5.73 22.93 2.95
CA ALA A 69 5.23 23.72 4.08
C ALA A 69 6.17 23.69 5.29
N TYR A 70 6.84 22.56 5.54
CA TYR A 70 7.75 22.36 6.67
C TYR A 70 9.22 22.67 6.35
N ARG A 71 9.55 23.06 5.11
CA ARG A 71 10.92 23.45 4.70
C ARG A 71 11.25 24.93 4.98
N ARG A 72 10.41 25.62 5.75
CA ARG A 72 10.64 26.96 6.30
C ARG A 72 11.31 26.84 7.67
#